data_AF-A0A936SLQ8-F1
#
_entry.id   AF-A0A936SLQ8-F1
#
_cell.length_a   1.000
_cell.length_b   1.000
_cell.length_c   1.000
_cell.angle_alpha   90.00
_cell.angle_beta   90.00
_cell.angle_gamma   90.00
#
_symmetry.space_group_name_H-M   'P 1'
#
loop_
_entity.id
_entity.type
_entity.pdbx_description
1 polymer ?
#
loop_
_entity_poly.entity_id
_entity_poly.type
_entity_poly.pdbx_seq_one_letter_code
_entity_poly.pdbx_strand_id
1 'polypeptide(L)'
;MHDFALLSFASEAGSRILGRPANSLIAPDEVFDKVEKDLREVEALKGAFEAFDRINTDVVSHIPVVKRLQAKLILKGLFLFSLNDEGASASEIGASMLIYDENDPAGTVRQIESVLASFHNALPAQVRVQDSAGGSRFSIKLDGKDDFNLELARLSDLVSTTVTGEIFRRSIDERFSDCSLADVTETPGRAVAGCAITWRGGLRKGQVVWDSGDVPFIPKPSDPVDWTAVIPLATGFVAPPITDTPLVVWKPAELSSGELDTIRRFHVLQTDTKFRSEFPEHISAATQVHAFAVEKIFQRVFLNDGILLIEGFEYNFTDDARTAQSLAQVFTIMLESLFEGKFPLHPYFASVIRFQDVTTLVTDFFGGARPRIEEVQALAGLYCQPIGIVTDTDGIYSPSDADELRGNDLVKLAFESIAAER
;
A
#
# COMPACT_ATOMS: atom_id res chain seq x y z
N MET A 1 24.57 10.79 -26.08
CA MET A 1 23.35 10.23 -26.71
C MET A 1 22.35 10.20 -25.57
N HIS A 2 21.54 11.25 -25.46
CA HIS A 2 20.68 11.45 -24.30
C HIS A 2 19.35 10.76 -24.56
N ASP A 3 19.13 9.68 -23.83
CA ASP A 3 17.90 8.90 -23.85
C ASP A 3 16.73 9.74 -23.34
N PHE A 4 15.65 9.77 -24.09
CA PHE A 4 14.40 10.36 -23.64
C PHE A 4 13.75 9.45 -22.59
N ALA A 5 14.00 9.73 -21.32
CA ALA A 5 13.24 9.18 -20.21
C ALA A 5 12.11 10.15 -19.84
N LEU A 6 10.86 9.66 -19.79
CA LEU A 6 9.69 10.41 -19.29
C LEU A 6 9.95 11.04 -17.90
N LEU A 7 10.84 10.43 -17.10
CA LEU A 7 11.30 10.94 -15.81
C LEU A 7 12.34 12.06 -15.92
N SER A 8 13.19 12.10 -16.96
CA SER A 8 14.00 13.29 -17.26
C SER A 8 13.10 14.45 -17.69
N PHE A 9 12.05 14.17 -18.47
CA PHE A 9 10.99 15.12 -18.80
C PHE A 9 10.25 15.62 -17.54
N ALA A 10 9.82 14.73 -16.63
CA ALA A 10 9.17 15.09 -15.38
C ALA A 10 10.11 15.79 -14.37
N SER A 11 11.40 15.44 -14.35
CA SER A 11 12.43 16.07 -13.51
C SER A 11 12.86 17.44 -14.03
N GLU A 12 12.92 17.63 -15.35
CA GLU A 12 13.22 18.93 -15.96
C GLU A 12 12.01 19.88 -15.94
N ALA A 13 10.80 19.36 -16.14
CA ALA A 13 9.57 20.09 -15.84
C ALA A 13 9.46 20.40 -14.34
N GLY A 14 9.70 19.41 -13.47
CA GLY A 14 9.62 19.49 -12.00
C GLY A 14 10.62 20.46 -11.35
N SER A 15 11.89 20.44 -11.78
CA SER A 15 12.92 21.36 -11.27
C SER A 15 12.62 22.83 -11.62
N ARG A 16 11.89 23.08 -12.70
CA ARG A 16 11.46 24.42 -13.10
C ARG A 16 10.12 24.83 -12.49
N ILE A 17 9.25 23.87 -12.16
CA ILE A 17 8.04 24.06 -11.35
C ILE A 17 8.42 24.52 -9.92
N LEU A 18 9.47 23.94 -9.33
CA LEU A 18 9.97 24.29 -7.99
C LEU A 18 10.63 25.68 -7.89
N GLY A 19 10.97 26.31 -9.02
CA GLY A 19 11.64 27.63 -9.07
C GLY A 19 10.68 28.82 -9.15
N ARG A 20 9.36 28.61 -9.11
CA ARG A 20 8.35 29.68 -9.25
C ARG A 20 7.46 29.81 -8.00
N PRO A 21 6.83 30.99 -7.77
CA PRO A 21 5.97 31.21 -6.60
C PRO A 21 4.84 30.17 -6.52
N ALA A 22 4.54 29.70 -5.30
CA ALA A 22 3.64 28.59 -4.98
C ALA A 22 2.17 28.70 -5.47
N ASN A 23 1.78 29.83 -6.08
CA ASN A 23 0.42 30.10 -6.57
C ASN A 23 0.30 30.08 -8.11
N SER A 24 1.35 29.68 -8.84
CA SER A 24 1.29 29.60 -10.30
C SER A 24 0.81 28.21 -10.72
N LEU A 25 -0.47 28.08 -11.11
CA LEU A 25 -0.95 26.90 -11.84
C LEU A 25 -0.17 26.82 -13.17
N ILE A 26 0.53 25.72 -13.41
CA ILE A 26 1.19 25.49 -14.70
C ILE A 26 0.24 24.63 -15.53
N ALA A 27 -0.32 25.23 -16.58
CA ALA A 27 -1.13 24.49 -17.54
C ALA A 27 -0.22 23.55 -18.37
N PRO A 28 -0.64 22.31 -18.67
CA PRO A 28 0.14 21.40 -19.52
C PRO A 28 0.45 21.99 -20.91
N ASP A 29 -0.34 22.95 -21.38
CA ASP A 29 -0.04 23.75 -22.58
C ASP A 29 1.33 24.46 -22.51
N GLU A 30 1.66 25.09 -21.39
CA GLU A 30 2.94 25.76 -21.17
C GLU A 30 4.10 24.75 -21.11
N VAL A 31 3.83 23.55 -20.58
CA VAL A 31 4.80 22.45 -20.56
C VAL A 31 5.08 22.01 -21.99
N PHE A 32 4.04 21.75 -22.79
CA PHE A 32 4.16 21.34 -24.18
C PHE A 32 4.98 22.35 -24.99
N ASP A 33 4.62 23.64 -24.98
CA ASP A 33 5.29 24.66 -25.79
C ASP A 33 6.78 24.81 -25.45
N LYS A 34 7.14 24.51 -24.20
CA LYS A 34 8.53 24.62 -23.74
C LYS A 34 9.39 23.42 -24.14
N VAL A 35 8.81 22.24 -24.18
CA VAL A 35 9.53 20.98 -24.43
C VAL A 35 9.36 20.48 -25.87
N GLU A 36 8.43 21.03 -26.64
CA GLU A 36 8.09 20.56 -27.99
C GLU A 36 9.33 20.41 -28.86
N LYS A 37 10.22 21.41 -28.84
CA LYS A 37 11.44 21.41 -29.65
C LYS A 37 12.31 20.18 -29.32
N ASP A 38 12.54 19.93 -28.04
CA ASP A 38 13.39 18.81 -27.59
C ASP A 38 12.70 17.47 -27.85
N LEU A 39 11.38 17.40 -27.67
CA LEU A 39 10.58 16.21 -27.99
C LEU A 39 10.60 15.86 -29.48
N ARG A 40 10.62 16.86 -30.37
CA ARG A 40 10.70 16.65 -31.83
C ARG A 40 12.05 16.07 -32.28
N GLU A 41 13.10 16.23 -31.48
CA GLU A 41 14.41 15.64 -31.74
C GLU A 41 14.47 14.14 -31.38
N VAL A 42 13.46 13.62 -30.65
CA VAL A 42 13.38 12.21 -30.25
C VAL A 42 12.87 11.35 -31.41
N GLU A 43 13.71 10.42 -31.89
CA GLU A 43 13.40 9.54 -33.02
C GLU A 43 12.08 8.77 -32.83
N ALA A 44 11.86 8.21 -31.64
CA ALA A 44 10.66 7.44 -31.31
C ALA A 44 9.35 8.25 -31.31
N LEU A 45 9.42 9.59 -31.26
CA LEU A 45 8.26 10.47 -31.26
C LEU A 45 7.96 11.07 -32.64
N LYS A 46 8.77 10.79 -33.67
CA LYS A 46 8.59 11.39 -35.00
C LYS A 46 7.22 11.10 -35.60
N GLY A 47 6.78 9.85 -35.63
CA GLY A 47 5.44 9.50 -36.15
C GLY A 47 4.30 10.09 -35.33
N ALA A 48 4.48 10.25 -34.02
CA ALA A 48 3.50 10.92 -33.16
C ALA A 48 3.42 12.43 -33.45
N PHE A 49 4.56 13.09 -33.73
CA PHE A 49 4.57 14.48 -34.16
C PHE A 49 4.04 14.66 -35.58
N GLU A 50 4.27 13.72 -36.48
CA GLU A 50 3.62 13.72 -37.80
C GLU A 50 2.09 13.62 -37.66
N ALA A 51 1.60 12.75 -36.77
CA ALA A 51 0.18 12.67 -36.43
C ALA A 51 -0.34 14.00 -35.89
N PHE A 52 0.38 14.58 -34.93
CA PHE A 52 0.04 15.87 -34.32
C PHE A 52 -0.04 16.99 -35.36
N ASP A 53 0.97 17.11 -36.24
CA ASP A 53 1.04 18.15 -37.26
C ASP A 53 -0.05 17.98 -38.31
N ARG A 54 -0.37 16.74 -38.68
CA ARG A 54 -1.49 16.41 -39.57
C ARG A 54 -2.83 16.74 -38.94
N ILE A 55 -3.08 16.40 -37.68
CA ILE A 55 -4.34 16.76 -37.00
C ILE A 55 -4.47 18.28 -36.91
N ASN A 56 -3.38 18.98 -36.57
CA ASN A 56 -3.37 20.43 -36.48
C ASN A 56 -3.69 21.08 -37.85
N THR A 57 -3.18 20.51 -38.93
CA THR A 57 -3.39 21.04 -40.30
C THR A 57 -4.74 20.62 -40.89
N ASP A 58 -5.13 19.36 -40.75
CA ASP A 58 -6.28 18.78 -41.47
C ASP A 58 -7.57 18.86 -40.66
N VAL A 59 -7.50 18.94 -39.32
CA VAL A 59 -8.69 19.01 -38.46
C VAL A 59 -8.79 20.37 -37.77
N VAL A 60 -7.79 20.75 -36.98
CA VAL A 60 -7.85 21.96 -36.15
C VAL A 60 -7.98 23.23 -37.01
N SER A 61 -7.29 23.29 -38.14
CA SER A 61 -7.37 24.45 -39.05
C SER A 61 -8.76 24.64 -39.68
N HIS A 62 -9.55 23.57 -39.81
CA HIS A 62 -10.91 23.59 -40.38
C HIS A 62 -12.00 23.84 -39.32
N ILE A 63 -11.66 23.79 -38.04
CA ILE A 63 -12.57 24.18 -36.95
C ILE A 63 -12.82 25.70 -36.99
N PRO A 64 -14.05 26.17 -36.72
CA PRO A 64 -14.37 27.59 -36.63
C PRO A 64 -13.40 28.35 -35.73
N VAL A 65 -12.98 29.55 -36.17
CA VAL A 65 -11.91 30.35 -35.52
C VAL A 65 -12.13 30.49 -34.01
N VAL A 66 -13.37 30.70 -33.58
CA VAL A 66 -13.74 30.89 -32.16
C VAL A 66 -13.42 29.66 -31.29
N LYS A 67 -13.44 28.44 -31.85
CA LYS A 67 -13.15 27.19 -31.13
C LYS A 67 -11.76 26.61 -31.42
N ARG A 68 -10.99 27.24 -32.30
CA ARG A 68 -9.71 26.71 -32.77
C ARG A 68 -8.65 26.64 -31.67
N LEU A 69 -8.62 27.65 -30.79
CA LEU A 69 -7.71 27.66 -29.64
C LEU A 69 -7.98 26.46 -28.72
N GLN A 70 -9.25 26.24 -28.38
CA GLN A 70 -9.67 25.11 -27.54
C GLN A 70 -9.28 23.77 -28.18
N ALA A 71 -9.52 23.60 -29.49
CA ALA A 71 -9.12 22.38 -30.19
C ALA A 71 -7.59 22.16 -30.19
N LYS A 72 -6.80 23.24 -30.29
CA LYS A 72 -5.33 23.16 -30.20
C LYS A 72 -4.86 22.76 -28.80
N LEU A 73 -5.49 23.29 -27.75
CA LEU A 73 -5.23 22.89 -26.36
C LEU A 73 -5.56 21.40 -26.13
N ILE A 74 -6.70 20.94 -26.64
CA ILE A 74 -7.10 19.52 -26.57
C ILE A 74 -6.06 18.64 -27.26
N LEU A 75 -5.57 19.03 -28.45
CA LEU A 75 -4.57 18.26 -29.19
C LEU A 75 -3.22 18.18 -28.45
N LYS A 76 -2.75 19.29 -27.88
CA LYS A 76 -1.55 19.31 -27.02
C LYS A 76 -1.72 18.42 -25.79
N GLY A 77 -2.89 18.46 -25.17
CA GLY A 77 -3.21 17.64 -24.00
C GLY A 77 -3.20 16.17 -24.37
N LEU A 78 -3.90 15.82 -25.43
CA LEU A 78 -3.89 14.47 -25.98
C LEU A 78 -2.47 13.97 -26.21
N PHE A 79 -1.58 14.77 -26.84
CA PHE A 79 -0.20 14.39 -27.05
C PHE A 79 0.54 14.12 -25.73
N LEU A 80 0.48 15.05 -24.77
CA LEU A 80 1.15 14.89 -23.48
C LEU A 80 0.63 13.67 -22.70
N PHE A 81 -0.68 13.48 -22.65
CA PHE A 81 -1.26 12.32 -21.97
C PHE A 81 -0.94 11.00 -22.68
N SER A 82 -0.73 11.03 -24.00
CA SER A 82 -0.28 9.86 -24.76
C SER A 82 1.13 9.41 -24.39
N LEU A 83 1.95 10.29 -23.82
CA LEU A 83 3.29 9.92 -23.35
C LEU A 83 3.24 8.95 -22.15
N ASN A 84 2.13 8.92 -21.40
CA ASN A 84 1.89 8.06 -20.24
C ASN A 84 1.04 6.82 -20.56
N ASP A 85 0.78 6.54 -21.84
CA ASP A 85 0.25 5.27 -22.36
C ASP A 85 -1.19 4.85 -21.99
N GLU A 86 -1.76 5.38 -20.91
CA GLU A 86 -3.17 5.14 -20.56
C GLU A 86 -4.16 5.93 -21.44
N GLY A 87 -3.64 6.82 -22.29
CA GLY A 87 -4.45 7.85 -22.94
C GLY A 87 -5.14 8.75 -21.92
N ALA A 88 -6.09 9.56 -22.37
CA ALA A 88 -6.91 10.37 -21.48
C ALA A 88 -8.36 10.45 -21.96
N SER A 89 -9.27 10.48 -20.99
CA SER A 89 -10.67 10.82 -21.19
C SER A 89 -10.86 12.31 -21.47
N ALA A 90 -12.01 12.66 -22.05
CA ALA A 90 -12.38 14.05 -22.27
C ALA A 90 -12.44 14.87 -20.96
N SER A 91 -12.82 14.23 -19.84
CA SER A 91 -12.85 14.88 -18.52
C SER A 91 -11.45 15.20 -18.00
N GLU A 92 -10.50 14.26 -18.11
CA GLU A 92 -9.11 14.46 -17.67
C GLU A 92 -8.42 15.55 -18.49
N ILE A 93 -8.62 15.55 -19.82
CA ILE A 93 -8.08 16.59 -20.70
C ILE A 93 -8.72 17.95 -20.38
N GLY A 94 -10.05 18.00 -20.19
CA GLY A 94 -10.77 19.23 -19.87
C GLY A 94 -10.30 19.86 -18.57
N ALA A 95 -10.22 19.07 -17.50
CA ALA A 95 -9.73 19.53 -16.20
C ALA A 95 -8.27 20.01 -16.28
N SER A 96 -7.42 19.25 -16.97
CA SER A 96 -5.98 19.53 -17.03
C SER A 96 -5.66 20.74 -17.91
N MET A 97 -6.42 20.96 -18.98
CA MET A 97 -6.26 22.10 -19.88
C MET A 97 -7.08 23.33 -19.47
N LEU A 98 -7.74 23.28 -18.31
CA LEU A 98 -8.61 24.35 -17.79
C LEU A 98 -9.72 24.74 -18.81
N ILE A 99 -10.20 23.75 -19.56
CA ILE A 99 -11.32 23.88 -20.49
C ILE A 99 -12.58 23.49 -19.71
N TYR A 100 -13.19 24.48 -19.07
CA TYR A 100 -14.32 24.27 -18.16
C TYR A 100 -15.37 25.37 -18.32
N ASP A 101 -16.64 24.98 -18.25
CA ASP A 101 -17.79 25.89 -18.11
C ASP A 101 -18.51 25.54 -16.80
N GLU A 102 -18.47 26.44 -15.82
CA GLU A 102 -19.13 26.29 -14.52
C GLU A 102 -20.64 26.05 -14.64
N ASN A 103 -21.26 26.58 -15.70
CA ASN A 103 -22.71 26.48 -15.89
C ASN A 103 -23.13 25.20 -16.63
N ASP A 104 -22.22 24.57 -17.38
CA ASP A 104 -22.47 23.30 -18.08
C ASP A 104 -21.21 22.40 -18.18
N PRO A 105 -20.80 21.77 -17.05
CA PRO A 105 -19.65 20.86 -17.03
C PRO A 105 -19.82 19.67 -17.98
N ALA A 106 -21.03 19.07 -18.02
CA ALA A 106 -21.31 17.89 -18.84
C ALA A 106 -21.36 18.21 -20.34
N GLY A 107 -21.84 19.39 -20.73
CA GLY A 107 -21.76 19.87 -22.11
C GLY A 107 -20.32 20.11 -22.56
N THR A 108 -19.47 20.61 -21.67
CA THR A 108 -18.05 20.84 -21.97
C THR A 108 -17.31 19.53 -22.24
N VAL A 109 -17.52 18.51 -21.39
CA VAL A 109 -16.94 17.17 -21.60
C VAL A 109 -17.37 16.57 -22.94
N ARG A 110 -18.67 16.63 -23.28
CA ARG A 110 -19.18 16.14 -24.58
C ARG A 110 -18.59 16.88 -25.78
N GLN A 111 -18.32 18.18 -25.64
CA GLN A 111 -17.65 18.95 -26.72
C GLN A 111 -16.20 18.51 -26.90
N ILE A 112 -15.46 18.30 -25.82
CA ILE A 112 -14.08 17.81 -25.88
C ILE A 112 -14.05 16.41 -26.51
N GLU A 113 -14.95 15.53 -26.10
CA GLU A 113 -15.10 14.19 -26.65
C GLU A 113 -15.41 14.21 -28.16
N SER A 114 -16.30 15.11 -28.60
CA SER A 114 -16.57 15.32 -30.03
C SER A 114 -15.34 15.78 -30.81
N VAL A 115 -14.48 16.61 -30.22
CA VAL A 115 -13.23 17.05 -30.86
C VAL A 115 -12.24 15.89 -30.93
N LEU A 116 -12.06 15.13 -29.85
CA LEU A 116 -11.19 13.94 -29.83
C LEU A 116 -11.65 12.88 -30.83
N ALA A 117 -12.96 12.65 -30.93
CA ALA A 117 -13.54 11.77 -31.95
C ALA A 117 -13.25 12.27 -33.37
N SER A 118 -13.23 13.59 -33.61
CA SER A 118 -12.85 14.14 -34.91
C SER A 118 -11.38 13.89 -35.26
N PHE A 119 -10.49 13.89 -34.25
CA PHE A 119 -9.08 13.53 -34.44
C PHE A 119 -8.93 12.05 -34.80
N HIS A 120 -9.66 11.16 -34.09
CA HIS A 120 -9.73 9.74 -34.42
C HIS A 120 -10.27 9.49 -35.83
N ASN A 121 -11.35 10.15 -36.22
CA ASN A 121 -11.94 9.96 -37.55
C ASN A 121 -11.02 10.42 -38.68
N ALA A 122 -10.21 11.45 -38.45
CA ALA A 122 -9.25 11.94 -39.44
C ALA A 122 -8.02 11.03 -39.58
N LEU A 123 -7.51 10.50 -38.46
CA LEU A 123 -6.35 9.60 -38.43
C LEU A 123 -6.62 8.36 -37.58
N PRO A 124 -7.49 7.43 -38.03
CA PRO A 124 -7.93 6.30 -37.21
C PRO A 124 -6.80 5.31 -36.90
N ALA A 125 -5.76 5.28 -37.74
CA ALA A 125 -4.58 4.46 -37.52
C ALA A 125 -3.58 5.06 -36.51
N GLN A 126 -3.67 6.37 -36.23
CA GLN A 126 -2.70 7.08 -35.36
C GLN A 126 -3.32 7.68 -34.11
N VAL A 127 -4.63 7.81 -34.02
CA VAL A 127 -5.34 8.18 -32.78
C VAL A 127 -6.18 6.98 -32.37
N ARG A 128 -5.93 6.44 -31.19
CA ARG A 128 -6.63 5.28 -30.64
C ARG A 128 -7.79 5.71 -29.76
N VAL A 129 -8.80 4.84 -29.71
CA VAL A 129 -9.92 4.92 -28.77
C VAL A 129 -10.00 3.59 -28.04
N GLN A 130 -9.98 3.63 -26.72
CA GLN A 130 -10.18 2.46 -25.86
C GLN A 130 -11.40 2.70 -24.98
N ASP A 131 -12.35 1.76 -25.00
CA ASP A 131 -13.52 1.84 -24.12
C ASP A 131 -13.14 1.36 -22.72
N SER A 132 -13.42 2.19 -21.72
CA SER A 132 -13.19 1.89 -20.31
C SER A 132 -14.49 2.07 -19.50
N ALA A 133 -14.54 1.51 -18.29
CA ALA A 133 -15.69 1.65 -17.40
C ALA A 133 -16.05 3.12 -17.08
N GLY A 134 -15.13 4.07 -17.27
CA GLY A 134 -15.31 5.51 -17.08
C GLY A 134 -15.52 6.34 -18.35
N GLY A 135 -15.71 5.69 -19.52
CA GLY A 135 -15.85 6.35 -20.83
C GLY A 135 -14.68 6.05 -21.77
N SER A 136 -14.76 6.56 -23.00
CA SER A 136 -13.72 6.33 -24.02
C SER A 136 -12.45 7.13 -23.70
N ARG A 137 -11.29 6.47 -23.76
CA ARG A 137 -9.96 7.07 -23.59
C ARG A 137 -9.28 7.21 -24.94
N PHE A 138 -8.62 8.34 -25.15
CA PHE A 138 -7.98 8.69 -26.42
C PHE A 138 -6.46 8.79 -26.26
N SER A 139 -5.70 8.33 -27.26
CA SER A 139 -4.24 8.50 -27.31
C SER A 139 -3.70 8.60 -28.74
N ILE A 140 -2.55 9.26 -28.93
CA ILE A 140 -1.77 9.27 -30.17
C ILE A 140 -0.79 8.10 -30.13
N LYS A 141 -0.70 7.38 -31.25
CA LYS A 141 0.20 6.26 -31.49
C LYS A 141 1.65 6.72 -31.38
N LEU A 142 2.46 6.01 -30.59
CA LEU A 142 3.90 6.25 -30.46
C LEU A 142 4.65 5.10 -31.17
N ASP A 143 5.54 5.42 -32.10
CA ASP A 143 6.30 4.40 -32.84
C ASP A 143 7.29 3.68 -31.89
N GLY A 144 7.38 2.35 -32.00
CA GLY A 144 8.23 1.48 -31.15
C GLY A 144 7.61 1.05 -29.82
N LYS A 145 6.79 1.90 -29.18
CA LYS A 145 6.12 1.57 -27.91
C LYS A 145 4.89 0.67 -28.07
N ASP A 146 4.26 0.70 -29.23
CA ASP A 146 3.08 -0.13 -29.49
C ASP A 146 3.39 -1.62 -29.56
N ASP A 147 4.51 -1.98 -30.18
CA ASP A 147 4.95 -3.37 -30.23
C ASP A 147 5.34 -3.85 -28.83
N PHE A 148 5.99 -2.98 -28.05
CA PHE A 148 6.28 -3.21 -26.64
C PHE A 148 5.02 -3.49 -25.82
N ASN A 149 4.01 -2.62 -25.91
CA ASN A 149 2.79 -2.74 -25.10
C ASN A 149 1.87 -3.86 -25.55
N LEU A 150 1.79 -4.12 -26.87
CA LEU A 150 1.01 -5.22 -27.41
C LEU A 150 1.63 -6.56 -27.01
N GLU A 151 2.96 -6.67 -27.06
CA GLU A 151 3.66 -7.87 -26.60
C GLU A 151 3.61 -8.02 -25.08
N LEU A 152 3.72 -6.92 -24.32
CA LEU A 152 3.57 -6.93 -22.86
C LEU A 152 2.18 -7.40 -22.43
N ALA A 153 1.12 -6.91 -23.09
CA ALA A 153 -0.25 -7.36 -22.84
C ALA A 153 -0.44 -8.83 -23.23
N ARG A 154 0.12 -9.26 -24.37
CA ARG A 154 0.07 -10.66 -24.81
C ARG A 154 0.75 -11.59 -23.80
N LEU A 155 1.89 -11.18 -23.24
CA LEU A 155 2.62 -11.94 -22.23
C LEU A 155 1.91 -11.89 -20.87
N SER A 156 1.31 -10.76 -20.48
CA SER A 156 0.59 -10.63 -19.21
C SER A 156 -0.63 -11.57 -19.16
N ASP A 157 -1.31 -11.78 -20.28
CA ASP A 157 -2.43 -12.72 -20.39
C ASP A 157 -2.03 -14.19 -20.13
N LEU A 158 -0.76 -14.54 -20.30
CA LEU A 158 -0.23 -15.88 -20.03
C LEU A 158 0.18 -16.08 -18.57
N VAL A 159 0.20 -15.02 -17.75
CA VAL A 159 0.64 -15.08 -16.36
C VAL A 159 -0.46 -15.65 -15.46
N SER A 160 -0.08 -16.63 -14.63
CA SER A 160 -0.96 -17.24 -13.63
C SER A 160 -1.46 -16.22 -12.60
N THR A 161 -2.70 -16.39 -12.12
CA THR A 161 -3.26 -15.60 -11.02
C THR A 161 -2.54 -15.79 -9.69
N THR A 162 -1.80 -16.89 -9.51
CA THR A 162 -1.02 -17.16 -8.29
C THR A 162 0.09 -16.14 -8.05
N VAL A 163 0.60 -15.52 -9.12
CA VAL A 163 1.67 -14.52 -9.08
C VAL A 163 1.28 -13.28 -8.25
N THR A 164 -0.01 -12.93 -8.25
CA THR A 164 -0.52 -11.80 -7.47
C THR A 164 -0.23 -11.97 -5.98
N GLY A 165 -0.41 -13.19 -5.44
CA GLY A 165 -0.08 -13.49 -4.06
C GLY A 165 1.43 -13.33 -3.78
N GLU A 166 2.28 -13.85 -4.65
CA GLU A 166 3.74 -13.75 -4.48
C GLU A 166 4.24 -12.30 -4.49
N ILE A 167 3.70 -11.47 -5.39
CA ILE A 167 4.04 -10.05 -5.47
C ILE A 167 3.62 -9.31 -4.19
N PHE A 168 2.40 -9.52 -3.72
CA PHE A 168 1.94 -8.87 -2.49
C PHE A 168 2.66 -9.37 -1.24
N ARG A 169 3.01 -10.66 -1.17
CA ARG A 169 3.85 -11.18 -0.09
C ARG A 169 5.17 -10.42 -0.03
N ARG A 170 5.82 -10.25 -1.19
CA ARG A 170 7.06 -9.45 -1.29
C ARG A 170 6.83 -7.99 -0.90
N SER A 171 5.73 -7.38 -1.31
CA SER A 171 5.39 -6.01 -0.90
C SER A 171 5.20 -5.86 0.61
N ILE A 172 4.69 -6.88 1.31
CA ILE A 172 4.65 -6.89 2.79
C ILE A 172 6.05 -6.92 3.38
N ASP A 173 6.89 -7.86 2.93
CA ASP A 173 8.26 -8.01 3.44
C ASP A 173 9.12 -6.75 3.16
N GLU A 174 8.93 -6.11 1.99
CA GLU A 174 9.64 -4.87 1.61
C GLU A 174 9.16 -3.65 2.41
N ARG A 175 7.84 -3.55 2.67
CA ARG A 175 7.26 -2.41 3.38
C ARG A 175 7.47 -2.49 4.89
N PHE A 176 7.30 -3.68 5.46
CA PHE A 176 7.32 -3.88 6.91
C PHE A 176 8.57 -4.67 7.29
N SER A 177 9.66 -3.95 7.55
CA SER A 177 10.95 -4.56 7.91
C SER A 177 10.93 -5.42 9.19
N ASP A 178 9.91 -5.26 10.02
CA ASP A 178 9.65 -6.06 11.23
C ASP A 178 8.82 -7.33 10.95
N CYS A 179 8.45 -7.57 9.69
CA CYS A 179 7.77 -8.76 9.22
C CYS A 179 8.68 -9.50 8.24
N SER A 180 8.89 -10.80 8.47
CA SER A 180 9.58 -11.66 7.51
C SER A 180 8.82 -12.96 7.37
N LEU A 181 8.03 -13.06 6.30
CA LEU A 181 7.18 -14.22 6.04
C LEU A 181 8.03 -15.39 5.55
N ALA A 182 8.23 -16.38 6.43
CA ALA A 182 8.96 -17.60 6.11
C ALA A 182 7.99 -18.74 5.73
N ASP A 183 8.31 -19.47 4.66
CA ASP A 183 7.53 -20.62 4.21
C ASP A 183 7.51 -21.73 5.25
N VAL A 184 6.32 -22.30 5.50
CA VAL A 184 6.14 -23.43 6.40
C VAL A 184 6.37 -24.72 5.61
N THR A 185 7.45 -25.43 5.92
CA THR A 185 7.88 -26.65 5.22
C THR A 185 6.82 -27.75 5.17
N GLU A 186 5.91 -27.79 6.12
CA GLU A 186 4.86 -28.80 6.24
C GLU A 186 3.57 -28.47 5.46
N THR A 187 3.38 -27.23 5.02
CA THR A 187 2.14 -26.80 4.35
C THR A 187 2.42 -25.84 3.19
N PRO A 188 2.44 -26.35 1.94
CA PRO A 188 2.62 -25.51 0.76
C PRO A 188 1.60 -24.36 0.70
N GLY A 189 2.05 -23.17 0.30
CA GLY A 189 1.20 -21.98 0.24
C GLY A 189 0.99 -21.27 1.58
N ARG A 190 1.67 -21.70 2.65
CA ARG A 190 1.62 -21.03 3.94
C ARG A 190 2.96 -20.43 4.30
N ALA A 191 2.94 -19.14 4.65
CA ALA A 191 4.09 -18.46 5.22
C ALA A 191 3.71 -17.79 6.54
N VAL A 192 4.63 -17.76 7.50
CA VAL A 192 4.39 -17.23 8.85
C VAL A 192 5.50 -16.26 9.21
N ALA A 193 5.12 -15.15 9.84
CA ALA A 193 6.03 -14.18 10.44
C ALA A 193 5.65 -13.99 11.91
N GLY A 194 6.65 -14.03 12.80
CA GLY A 194 6.44 -13.61 14.18
C GLY A 194 6.24 -12.09 14.25
N CYS A 195 5.26 -11.64 15.03
CA CYS A 195 4.97 -10.22 15.23
C CYS A 195 4.69 -9.97 16.70
N ALA A 196 5.60 -9.28 17.38
CA ALA A 196 5.41 -8.90 18.77
C ALA A 196 4.94 -7.44 18.85
N ILE A 197 3.89 -7.20 19.62
CA ILE A 197 3.30 -5.86 19.79
C ILE A 197 3.35 -5.42 21.24
N THR A 198 3.32 -4.11 21.46
CA THR A 198 3.30 -3.54 22.81
C THR A 198 1.87 -3.12 23.13
N TRP A 199 1.32 -3.62 24.24
CA TRP A 199 0.02 -3.20 24.74
C TRP A 199 0.11 -2.98 26.24
N ARG A 200 -0.28 -1.78 26.70
CA ARG A 200 -0.17 -1.34 28.10
C ARG A 200 1.24 -1.54 28.71
N GLY A 201 2.28 -1.41 27.88
CA GLY A 201 3.69 -1.64 28.25
C GLY A 201 4.09 -3.12 28.42
N GLY A 202 3.16 -4.06 28.24
CA GLY A 202 3.46 -5.48 28.09
C GLY A 202 3.73 -5.86 26.64
N LEU A 203 4.61 -6.85 26.42
CA LEU A 203 4.86 -7.41 25.09
C LEU A 203 3.91 -8.58 24.84
N ARG A 204 3.14 -8.52 23.75
CA ARG A 204 2.25 -9.60 23.29
C ARG A 204 2.85 -10.27 22.08
N LYS A 205 3.20 -11.55 22.21
CA LYS A 205 3.74 -12.34 21.11
C LYS A 205 2.60 -12.72 20.18
N GLY A 206 2.74 -12.47 18.90
CA GLY A 206 1.79 -12.94 17.92
C GLY A 206 2.48 -13.40 16.65
N GLN A 207 1.66 -13.72 15.67
CA GLN A 207 2.11 -14.15 14.36
C GLN A 207 1.14 -13.69 13.28
N VAL A 208 1.70 -13.47 12.09
CA VAL A 208 0.96 -13.15 10.88
C VAL A 208 1.13 -14.32 9.93
N VAL A 209 0.02 -14.86 9.44
CA VAL A 209 -0.02 -16.02 8.58
C VAL A 209 -0.53 -15.60 7.21
N TRP A 210 0.31 -15.77 6.20
CA TRP A 210 -0.07 -15.69 4.80
C TRP A 210 -0.62 -17.05 4.37
N ASP A 211 -1.92 -17.11 4.05
CA ASP A 211 -2.61 -18.38 3.77
C ASP A 211 -3.15 -18.41 2.34
N SER A 212 -2.43 -19.09 1.45
CA SER A 212 -2.91 -19.48 0.11
C SER A 212 -3.26 -20.96 0.00
N GLY A 213 -3.32 -21.67 1.13
CA GLY A 213 -3.68 -23.08 1.16
C GLY A 213 -5.18 -23.33 0.96
N ASP A 214 -5.52 -24.53 0.45
CA ASP A 214 -6.91 -24.96 0.27
C ASP A 214 -7.63 -25.23 1.60
N VAL A 215 -6.87 -25.47 2.66
CA VAL A 215 -7.37 -25.73 4.01
C VAL A 215 -7.12 -24.50 4.89
N PRO A 216 -8.17 -23.89 5.47
CA PRO A 216 -8.03 -22.72 6.32
C PRO A 216 -7.04 -22.96 7.46
N PHE A 217 -6.20 -21.96 7.74
CA PHE A 217 -5.34 -21.97 8.91
C PHE A 217 -6.16 -21.99 10.21
N ILE A 218 -5.76 -22.84 11.16
CA ILE A 218 -6.31 -22.91 12.51
C ILE A 218 -5.14 -22.83 13.49
N PRO A 219 -5.09 -21.83 14.40
CA PRO A 219 -4.08 -21.75 15.45
C PRO A 219 -4.13 -23.01 16.32
N LYS A 220 -2.96 -23.56 16.69
CA LYS A 220 -2.92 -24.67 17.65
C LYS A 220 -2.85 -24.09 19.07
N PRO A 221 -3.56 -24.67 20.05
CA PRO A 221 -3.45 -24.23 21.46
C PRO A 221 -2.03 -24.33 22.04
N SER A 222 -1.18 -25.18 21.46
CA SER A 222 0.23 -25.33 21.83
C SER A 222 1.14 -24.24 21.28
N ASP A 223 0.65 -23.38 20.39
CA ASP A 223 1.47 -22.33 19.78
C ASP A 223 1.77 -21.27 20.85
N PRO A 224 3.04 -20.87 21.06
CA PRO A 224 3.43 -19.94 22.13
C PRO A 224 3.15 -18.48 21.74
N VAL A 225 1.92 -18.19 21.29
CA VAL A 225 1.47 -16.89 20.80
C VAL A 225 0.17 -16.46 21.49
N ASP A 226 0.10 -15.17 21.81
CA ASP A 226 -1.06 -14.51 22.43
C ASP A 226 -2.14 -14.14 21.41
N TRP A 227 -1.81 -14.07 20.11
CA TRP A 227 -2.72 -13.70 19.03
C TRP A 227 -2.20 -14.18 17.66
N THR A 228 -3.11 -14.29 16.69
CA THR A 228 -2.75 -14.60 15.30
C THR A 228 -3.58 -13.77 14.32
N ALA A 229 -2.93 -13.15 13.33
CA ALA A 229 -3.58 -12.55 12.18
C ALA A 229 -3.40 -13.44 10.94
N VAL A 230 -4.48 -13.74 10.23
CA VAL A 230 -4.46 -14.54 8.99
C VAL A 230 -4.84 -13.66 7.81
N ILE A 231 -4.04 -13.71 6.74
CA ILE A 231 -4.31 -13.08 5.45
C ILE A 231 -4.76 -14.18 4.48
N PRO A 232 -6.08 -14.36 4.28
CA PRO A 232 -6.57 -15.36 3.34
C PRO A 232 -6.50 -14.82 1.91
N LEU A 233 -5.86 -15.58 1.02
CA LEU A 233 -5.85 -15.28 -0.42
C LEU A 233 -6.90 -16.06 -1.21
N ALA A 234 -7.39 -17.17 -0.64
CA ALA A 234 -8.45 -17.96 -1.25
C ALA A 234 -9.82 -17.28 -1.07
N THR A 235 -10.62 -17.26 -2.13
CA THR A 235 -12.00 -16.79 -2.06
C THR A 235 -12.84 -17.73 -1.19
N GLY A 236 -13.61 -17.19 -0.26
CA GLY A 236 -14.51 -18.00 0.58
C GLY A 236 -13.90 -18.48 1.90
N PHE A 237 -12.86 -17.82 2.41
CA PHE A 237 -12.38 -18.06 3.77
C PHE A 237 -13.54 -17.94 4.78
N VAL A 238 -13.78 -19.03 5.49
CA VAL A 238 -14.70 -19.08 6.62
C VAL A 238 -13.86 -18.96 7.87
N ALA A 239 -14.16 -17.96 8.71
CA ALA A 239 -13.50 -17.81 9.99
C ALA A 239 -13.61 -19.13 10.80
N PRO A 240 -12.49 -19.67 11.30
CA PRO A 240 -12.52 -20.82 12.20
C PRO A 240 -13.45 -20.57 13.39
N PRO A 241 -14.01 -21.64 13.99
CA PRO A 241 -14.72 -21.51 15.26
C PRO A 241 -13.83 -20.90 16.33
N ILE A 242 -14.45 -20.26 17.33
CA ILE A 242 -13.78 -19.58 18.44
C ILE A 242 -12.66 -20.46 19.01
N THR A 243 -11.42 -19.99 18.88
CA THR A 243 -10.22 -20.62 19.44
C THR A 243 -9.81 -19.93 20.74
N ASP A 244 -9.10 -20.64 21.62
CA ASP A 244 -8.55 -20.05 22.85
C ASP A 244 -7.52 -18.95 22.55
N THR A 245 -6.81 -19.04 21.43
CA THR A 245 -5.96 -17.96 20.92
C THR A 245 -6.80 -17.00 20.08
N PRO A 246 -6.76 -15.67 20.30
CA PRO A 246 -7.44 -14.70 19.46
C PRO A 246 -7.00 -14.82 18.01
N LEU A 247 -7.98 -14.96 17.13
CA LEU A 247 -7.77 -15.03 15.69
C LEU A 247 -8.38 -13.80 15.01
N VAL A 248 -7.57 -13.12 14.22
CA VAL A 248 -7.96 -11.95 13.45
C VAL A 248 -7.79 -12.28 11.97
N VAL A 249 -8.76 -11.91 11.14
CA VAL A 249 -8.65 -12.09 9.69
C VAL A 249 -8.35 -10.75 9.05
N TRP A 250 -7.18 -10.61 8.45
CA TRP A 250 -6.86 -9.46 7.61
C TRP A 250 -7.30 -9.76 6.18
N LYS A 251 -8.52 -9.37 5.86
CA LYS A 251 -9.17 -9.63 4.59
C LYS A 251 -8.79 -8.54 3.57
N PRO A 252 -8.06 -8.88 2.50
CA PRO A 252 -7.77 -7.93 1.44
C PRO A 252 -9.04 -7.60 0.65
N ALA A 253 -9.12 -6.39 0.10
CA ALA A 253 -10.19 -6.01 -0.81
C ALA A 253 -10.10 -6.75 -2.15
N GLU A 254 -11.21 -6.83 -2.87
CA GLU A 254 -11.22 -7.43 -4.21
C GLU A 254 -10.41 -6.59 -5.20
N LEU A 255 -9.68 -7.28 -6.07
CA LEU A 255 -8.94 -6.67 -7.17
C LEU A 255 -9.84 -6.48 -8.37
N SER A 256 -9.76 -5.30 -8.98
CA SER A 256 -10.34 -5.05 -10.30
C SER A 256 -9.52 -5.75 -11.40
N SER A 257 -10.12 -5.91 -12.57
CA SER A 257 -9.44 -6.49 -13.74
C SER A 257 -8.21 -5.67 -14.18
N GLY A 258 -8.28 -4.34 -14.09
CA GLY A 258 -7.16 -3.46 -14.44
C GLY A 258 -5.96 -3.59 -13.50
N GLU A 259 -6.23 -3.78 -12.20
CA GLU A 259 -5.18 -3.99 -11.20
C GLU A 259 -4.51 -5.36 -11.38
N LEU A 260 -5.29 -6.40 -11.66
CA LEU A 260 -4.76 -7.71 -12.01
C LEU A 260 -3.84 -7.64 -13.24
N ASP A 261 -4.25 -6.93 -14.28
CA ASP A 261 -3.41 -6.73 -15.48
C ASP A 261 -2.12 -5.99 -15.12
N THR A 262 -2.20 -4.91 -14.35
CA THR A 262 -1.01 -4.15 -13.91
C THR A 262 -0.01 -5.02 -13.15
N ILE A 263 -0.49 -5.87 -12.24
CA ILE A 263 0.36 -6.79 -11.47
C ILE A 263 1.02 -7.84 -12.38
N ARG A 264 0.27 -8.38 -13.35
CA ARG A 264 0.80 -9.35 -14.32
C ARG A 264 1.84 -8.72 -15.25
N ARG A 265 1.60 -7.51 -15.75
CA ARG A 265 2.57 -6.76 -16.55
C ARG A 265 3.85 -6.47 -15.76
N PHE A 266 3.70 -6.07 -14.49
CA PHE A 266 4.84 -5.90 -13.60
C PHE A 266 5.67 -7.19 -13.48
N HIS A 267 5.01 -8.34 -13.34
CA HIS A 267 5.70 -9.63 -13.30
C HIS A 267 6.51 -9.89 -14.58
N VAL A 268 5.90 -9.76 -15.76
CA VAL A 268 6.57 -9.95 -17.05
C VAL A 268 7.80 -9.05 -17.17
N LEU A 269 7.67 -7.77 -16.81
CA LEU A 269 8.77 -6.80 -16.84
C LEU A 269 9.96 -7.23 -15.96
N GLN A 270 9.71 -7.95 -14.87
CA GLN A 270 10.76 -8.45 -13.99
C GLN A 270 11.34 -9.79 -14.44
N THR A 271 10.52 -10.72 -14.91
CA THR A 271 10.91 -12.14 -15.05
C THR A 271 11.17 -12.59 -16.48
N ASP A 272 10.54 -12.00 -17.50
CA ASP A 272 10.70 -12.44 -18.88
C ASP A 272 12.00 -11.91 -19.50
N THR A 273 13.01 -12.78 -19.58
CA THR A 273 14.34 -12.41 -20.08
C THR A 273 14.35 -12.11 -21.57
N LYS A 274 13.47 -12.73 -22.37
CA LYS A 274 13.41 -12.51 -23.82
C LYS A 274 12.80 -11.15 -24.11
N PHE A 275 11.66 -10.86 -23.50
CA PHE A 275 11.00 -9.55 -23.60
C PHE A 275 11.95 -8.42 -23.17
N ARG A 276 12.66 -8.61 -22.05
CA ARG A 276 13.65 -7.63 -21.56
C ARG A 276 14.83 -7.42 -22.51
N SER A 277 15.22 -8.44 -23.27
CA SER A 277 16.30 -8.33 -24.26
C SER A 277 15.84 -7.67 -25.57
N GLU A 278 14.55 -7.81 -25.91
CA GLU A 278 13.96 -7.25 -27.12
C GLU A 278 13.66 -5.75 -26.98
N PHE A 279 13.30 -5.30 -25.78
CA PHE A 279 12.93 -3.90 -25.51
C PHE A 279 13.75 -3.20 -24.41
N PRO A 280 15.10 -3.26 -24.46
CA PRO A 280 15.96 -2.81 -23.35
C PRO A 280 15.75 -1.33 -22.98
N GLU A 281 15.41 -0.49 -23.95
CA GLU A 281 15.20 0.95 -23.79
C GLU A 281 13.94 1.29 -22.97
N HIS A 282 12.95 0.39 -22.92
CA HIS A 282 11.66 0.62 -22.26
C HIS A 282 11.56 -0.01 -20.87
N ILE A 283 12.34 -1.06 -20.58
CA ILE A 283 12.22 -1.86 -19.36
C ILE A 283 12.36 -1.05 -18.08
N SER A 284 13.38 -0.18 -17.98
CA SER A 284 13.66 0.53 -16.72
C SER A 284 12.49 1.43 -16.31
N ALA A 285 12.02 2.27 -17.24
CA ALA A 285 10.91 3.18 -16.98
C ALA A 285 9.60 2.42 -16.75
N ALA A 286 9.28 1.43 -17.59
CA ALA A 286 8.05 0.64 -17.44
C ALA A 286 8.03 -0.12 -16.11
N THR A 287 9.16 -0.70 -15.68
CA THR A 287 9.28 -1.41 -14.39
C THR A 287 9.03 -0.46 -13.23
N GLN A 288 9.57 0.76 -13.25
CA GLN A 288 9.37 1.73 -12.18
C GLN A 288 7.91 2.21 -12.09
N VAL A 289 7.28 2.50 -13.23
CA VAL A 289 5.85 2.89 -13.27
C VAL A 289 4.97 1.79 -12.71
N HIS A 290 5.19 0.54 -13.15
CA HIS A 290 4.40 -0.60 -12.67
C HIS A 290 4.70 -0.94 -11.21
N ALA A 291 5.95 -0.79 -10.73
CA ALA A 291 6.28 -0.96 -9.32
C ALA A 291 5.50 0.00 -8.43
N PHE A 292 5.47 1.28 -8.81
CA PHE A 292 4.70 2.30 -8.09
C PHE A 292 3.19 2.04 -8.15
N ALA A 293 2.67 1.59 -9.30
CA ALA A 293 1.27 1.21 -9.41
C ALA A 293 0.93 0.00 -8.53
N VAL A 294 1.79 -1.03 -8.49
CA VAL A 294 1.64 -2.19 -7.60
C VAL A 294 1.66 -1.78 -6.13
N GLU A 295 2.53 -0.85 -5.73
CA GLU A 295 2.55 -0.31 -4.36
C GLU A 295 1.23 0.39 -4.00
N LYS A 296 0.67 1.20 -4.91
CA LYS A 296 -0.63 1.83 -4.73
C LYS A 296 -1.77 0.83 -4.63
N ILE A 297 -1.75 -0.20 -5.48
CA ILE A 297 -2.73 -1.29 -5.43
C ILE A 297 -2.63 -2.01 -4.08
N PHE A 298 -1.41 -2.33 -3.64
CA PHE A 298 -1.18 -2.93 -2.33
C PHE A 298 -1.76 -2.06 -1.20
N GLN A 299 -1.45 -0.76 -1.18
CA GLN A 299 -1.99 0.19 -0.19
C GLN A 299 -3.52 0.19 -0.20
N ARG A 300 -4.15 0.22 -1.38
CA ARG A 300 -5.59 0.17 -1.51
C ARG A 300 -6.15 -1.14 -0.94
N VAL A 301 -5.67 -2.27 -1.45
CA VAL A 301 -6.23 -3.60 -1.20
C VAL A 301 -6.05 -4.04 0.24
N PHE A 302 -4.91 -3.74 0.85
CA PHE A 302 -4.59 -4.23 2.20
C PHE A 302 -4.93 -3.23 3.31
N LEU A 303 -4.86 -1.92 3.06
CA LEU A 303 -4.96 -0.91 4.12
C LEU A 303 -6.09 0.09 3.94
N ASN A 304 -6.37 0.57 2.72
CA ASN A 304 -7.42 1.57 2.54
C ASN A 304 -8.81 0.92 2.52
N ASP A 305 -8.98 -0.09 1.66
CA ASP A 305 -10.22 -0.81 1.43
C ASP A 305 -10.22 -2.20 2.11
N GLY A 306 -9.04 -2.67 2.54
CA GLY A 306 -8.89 -3.89 3.31
C GLY A 306 -9.48 -3.75 4.71
N ILE A 307 -9.93 -4.87 5.29
CA ILE A 307 -10.59 -4.89 6.60
C ILE A 307 -9.96 -5.93 7.52
N LEU A 308 -10.08 -5.69 8.82
CA LEU A 308 -9.83 -6.68 9.86
C LEU A 308 -11.16 -7.24 10.36
N LEU A 309 -11.30 -8.56 10.36
CA LEU A 309 -12.39 -9.26 11.02
C LEU A 309 -11.90 -9.71 12.40
N ILE A 310 -12.52 -9.15 13.45
CA ILE A 310 -12.21 -9.47 14.84
C ILE A 310 -13.51 -9.92 15.48
N GLU A 311 -13.57 -11.16 15.95
CA GLU A 311 -14.77 -11.75 16.60
C GLU A 311 -16.07 -11.60 15.79
N GLY A 312 -15.96 -11.62 14.46
CA GLY A 312 -17.10 -11.49 13.54
C GLY A 312 -17.51 -10.05 13.21
N PHE A 313 -16.83 -9.04 13.76
CA PHE A 313 -17.03 -7.63 13.42
C PHE A 313 -15.99 -7.16 12.42
N GLU A 314 -16.42 -6.34 11.45
CA GLU A 314 -15.55 -5.73 10.44
C GLU A 314 -15.00 -4.39 10.93
N TYR A 315 -13.68 -4.23 10.88
CA TYR A 315 -12.97 -3.01 11.23
C TYR A 315 -12.16 -2.52 10.04
N ASN A 316 -12.38 -1.26 9.66
CA ASN A 316 -11.50 -0.57 8.72
C ASN A 316 -10.21 -0.17 9.43
N PHE A 317 -9.08 -0.15 8.71
CA PHE A 317 -7.85 0.41 9.26
C PHE A 317 -8.02 1.91 9.55
N THR A 318 -7.55 2.35 10.71
CA THR A 318 -7.50 3.76 11.08
C THR A 318 -6.42 4.49 10.28
N ASP A 319 -6.49 5.82 10.22
CA ASP A 319 -5.48 6.63 9.51
C ASP A 319 -4.07 6.46 10.13
N ASP A 320 -4.00 6.30 11.45
CA ASP A 320 -2.75 6.00 12.15
C ASP A 320 -2.19 4.62 11.75
N ALA A 321 -3.05 3.60 11.65
CA ALA A 321 -2.64 2.28 11.21
C ALA A 321 -2.19 2.27 9.74
N ARG A 322 -2.82 3.06 8.86
CA ARG A 322 -2.45 3.16 7.43
C ARG A 322 -1.08 3.81 7.22
N THR A 323 -0.70 4.73 8.11
CA THR A 323 0.57 5.48 8.05
C THR A 323 1.70 4.87 8.88
N ALA A 324 1.41 3.81 9.61
CA ALA A 324 2.38 3.05 10.40
C ALA A 324 3.55 2.54 9.55
N GLN A 325 4.73 2.53 10.16
CA GLN A 325 5.99 2.16 9.49
C GLN A 325 6.38 0.70 9.72
N SER A 326 5.63 -0.01 10.57
CA SER A 326 5.93 -1.36 11.00
C SER A 326 4.61 -2.13 11.18
N LEU A 327 4.64 -3.43 10.93
CA LEU A 327 3.46 -4.27 11.07
C LEU A 327 3.04 -4.39 12.55
N ALA A 328 4.01 -4.39 13.46
CA ALA A 328 3.75 -4.34 14.90
C ALA A 328 2.99 -3.05 15.30
N GLN A 329 3.31 -1.90 14.70
CA GLN A 329 2.58 -0.66 14.94
C GLN A 329 1.13 -0.75 14.44
N VAL A 330 0.92 -1.27 13.23
CA VAL A 330 -0.42 -1.52 12.67
C VAL A 330 -1.26 -2.31 13.66
N PHE A 331 -0.77 -3.47 14.11
CA PHE A 331 -1.53 -4.33 15.01
C PHE A 331 -1.61 -3.80 16.45
N THR A 332 -0.64 -3.01 16.92
CA THR A 332 -0.76 -2.32 18.22
C THR A 332 -1.98 -1.40 18.23
N ILE A 333 -2.20 -0.65 17.16
CA ILE A 333 -3.33 0.26 17.02
C ILE A 333 -4.63 -0.54 16.83
N MET A 334 -4.61 -1.50 15.91
CA MET A 334 -5.84 -2.16 15.47
C MET A 334 -6.37 -3.22 16.44
N LEU A 335 -5.51 -3.82 17.27
CA LEU A 335 -5.90 -4.91 18.18
C LEU A 335 -6.15 -4.46 19.61
N GLU A 336 -6.12 -3.15 19.88
CA GLU A 336 -6.32 -2.61 21.23
C GLU A 336 -7.65 -3.10 21.84
N SER A 337 -8.78 -2.94 21.12
CA SER A 337 -10.10 -3.36 21.61
C SER A 337 -10.19 -4.87 21.87
N LEU A 338 -9.50 -5.69 21.08
CA LEU A 338 -9.43 -7.13 21.28
C LEU A 338 -8.76 -7.47 22.62
N PHE A 339 -7.62 -6.83 22.92
CA PHE A 339 -6.93 -7.08 24.18
C PHE A 339 -7.65 -6.48 25.39
N GLU A 340 -8.32 -5.34 25.23
CA GLU A 340 -9.17 -4.76 26.27
C GLU A 340 -10.31 -5.71 26.66
N GLY A 341 -10.97 -6.33 25.68
CA GLY A 341 -12.01 -7.32 25.92
C GLY A 341 -11.48 -8.61 26.57
N LYS A 342 -10.33 -9.10 26.10
CA LYS A 342 -9.79 -10.39 26.53
C LYS A 342 -9.01 -10.34 27.85
N PHE A 343 -8.31 -9.24 28.12
CA PHE A 343 -7.44 -9.09 29.28
C PHE A 343 -7.79 -7.83 30.09
N PRO A 344 -9.04 -7.68 30.56
CA PRO A 344 -9.52 -6.43 31.18
C PRO A 344 -8.77 -6.05 32.47
N LEU A 345 -8.22 -7.06 33.18
CA LEU A 345 -7.46 -6.85 34.40
C LEU A 345 -5.98 -6.52 34.14
N HIS A 346 -5.49 -6.60 32.90
CA HIS A 346 -4.07 -6.40 32.63
C HIS A 346 -3.65 -4.97 33.03
N PRO A 347 -2.62 -4.81 33.88
CA PRO A 347 -2.22 -3.52 34.39
C PRO A 347 -1.62 -2.64 33.29
N TYR A 348 -1.58 -1.32 33.55
CA TYR A 348 -0.93 -0.35 32.69
C TYR A 348 0.48 -0.06 33.19
N PHE A 349 1.47 -0.33 32.35
CA PHE A 349 2.86 0.03 32.61
C PHE A 349 3.23 1.29 31.81
N ALA A 350 3.92 2.23 32.46
CA ALA A 350 4.35 3.47 31.84
C ALA A 350 5.43 3.29 30.75
N SER A 351 6.11 2.14 30.75
CA SER A 351 7.14 1.77 29.79
C SER A 351 7.11 0.28 29.49
N VAL A 352 7.77 -0.12 28.39
CA VAL A 352 7.90 -1.53 28.01
C VAL A 352 8.76 -2.26 29.03
N ILE A 353 8.21 -3.32 29.62
CA ILE A 353 8.94 -4.18 30.56
C ILE A 353 10.09 -4.89 29.83
N ARG A 354 11.32 -4.75 30.37
CA ARG A 354 12.50 -5.43 29.84
C ARG A 354 12.93 -6.58 30.74
N PHE A 355 13.56 -7.59 30.15
CA PHE A 355 14.08 -8.75 30.89
C PHE A 355 15.09 -8.37 31.98
N GLN A 356 15.91 -7.35 31.71
CA GLN A 356 16.88 -6.82 32.68
C GLN A 356 16.17 -6.22 33.90
N ASP A 357 15.14 -5.41 33.67
CA ASP A 357 14.33 -4.81 34.73
C ASP A 357 13.71 -5.88 35.65
N VAL A 358 13.16 -6.94 35.04
CA VAL A 358 12.60 -8.09 35.79
C VAL A 358 13.69 -8.80 36.59
N THR A 359 14.86 -9.02 36.01
CA THR A 359 15.98 -9.69 36.69
C THR A 359 16.47 -8.87 37.90
N THR A 360 16.58 -7.55 37.74
CA THR A 360 16.93 -6.61 38.81
C THR A 360 15.87 -6.64 39.92
N LEU A 361 14.59 -6.61 39.58
CA LEU A 361 13.50 -6.71 40.56
C LEU A 361 13.55 -8.04 41.32
N VAL A 362 13.73 -9.17 40.64
CA VAL A 362 13.80 -10.48 41.30
C VAL A 362 15.01 -10.58 42.23
N THR A 363 16.18 -10.13 41.80
CA THR A 363 17.44 -10.32 42.55
C THR A 363 17.64 -9.28 43.63
N ASP A 364 17.48 -7.99 43.29
CA ASP A 364 17.82 -6.88 44.19
C ASP A 364 16.65 -6.47 45.08
N PHE A 365 15.42 -6.48 44.56
CA PHE A 365 14.22 -6.08 45.30
C PHE A 365 13.64 -7.24 46.11
N PHE A 366 13.12 -8.28 45.45
CA PHE A 366 12.50 -9.43 46.12
C PHE A 366 13.53 -10.37 46.77
N GLY A 367 14.71 -10.52 46.18
CA GLY A 367 15.83 -11.26 46.76
C GLY A 367 16.52 -10.52 47.92
N GLY A 368 16.21 -9.24 48.12
CA GLY A 368 16.68 -8.45 49.26
C GLY A 368 18.15 -8.04 49.20
N ALA A 369 18.84 -8.21 48.07
CA ALA A 369 20.25 -7.86 47.95
C ALA A 369 20.47 -6.35 48.08
N ARG A 370 19.65 -5.53 47.40
CA ARG A 370 19.79 -4.07 47.34
C ARG A 370 18.43 -3.33 47.21
N PRO A 371 17.42 -3.62 48.06
CA PRO A 371 16.04 -3.20 47.80
C PRO A 371 15.81 -1.69 47.90
N ARG A 372 16.69 -0.94 48.57
CA ARG A 372 16.53 0.51 48.81
C ARG A 372 17.30 1.42 47.84
N ILE A 373 17.94 0.84 46.83
CA ILE A 373 18.60 1.65 45.79
C ILE A 373 17.53 2.35 44.96
N GLU A 374 17.76 3.62 44.62
CA GLU A 374 16.83 4.47 43.89
C GLU A 374 16.33 3.84 42.58
N GLU A 375 17.24 3.27 41.78
CA GLU A 375 16.91 2.56 40.54
C GLU A 375 15.93 1.40 40.78
N VAL A 376 16.17 0.59 41.81
CA VAL A 376 15.34 -0.57 42.15
C VAL A 376 13.96 -0.14 42.66
N GLN A 377 13.91 0.93 43.45
CA GLN A 377 12.67 1.53 43.94
C GLN A 377 11.85 2.15 42.79
N ALA A 378 12.51 2.79 41.83
CA ALA A 378 11.86 3.30 40.62
C ALA A 378 11.25 2.16 39.79
N LEU A 379 11.98 1.06 39.61
CA LEU A 379 11.45 -0.15 38.95
C LEU A 379 10.26 -0.77 39.70
N ALA A 380 10.31 -0.78 41.04
CA ALA A 380 9.20 -1.31 41.86
C ALA A 380 7.93 -0.46 41.70
N GLY A 381 8.05 0.87 41.69
CA GLY A 381 6.93 1.76 41.39
C GLY A 381 6.40 1.60 39.97
N LEU A 382 7.29 1.48 38.97
CA LEU A 382 6.90 1.37 37.56
C LEU A 382 6.20 0.05 37.22
N TYR A 383 6.65 -1.06 37.79
CA TYR A 383 6.24 -2.40 37.35
C TYR A 383 5.59 -3.26 38.43
N CYS A 384 5.92 -3.08 39.70
CA CYS A 384 5.35 -3.90 40.77
C CYS A 384 4.07 -3.29 41.36
N GLN A 385 4.03 -1.97 41.50
CA GLN A 385 2.87 -1.27 42.03
C GLN A 385 1.61 -1.46 41.16
N PRO A 386 1.65 -1.37 39.82
CA PRO A 386 0.46 -1.59 38.99
C PRO A 386 -0.12 -3.01 39.10
N ILE A 387 0.72 -4.00 39.42
CA ILE A 387 0.31 -5.40 39.62
C ILE A 387 -0.19 -5.63 41.05
N GLY A 388 0.09 -4.70 41.98
CA GLY A 388 -0.31 -4.80 43.38
C GLY A 388 0.48 -5.85 44.18
N ILE A 389 1.78 -6.02 43.86
CA ILE A 389 2.69 -6.94 44.57
C ILE A 389 3.66 -6.22 45.51
N VAL A 390 3.46 -4.91 45.69
CA VAL A 390 4.22 -4.05 46.61
C VAL A 390 3.29 -3.10 47.34
N THR A 391 3.70 -2.74 48.56
CA THR A 391 3.09 -1.68 49.36
C THR A 391 3.98 -0.44 49.35
N ASP A 392 3.37 0.72 49.12
CA ASP A 392 4.00 2.03 49.22
C ASP A 392 3.81 2.57 50.65
N THR A 393 4.92 2.84 51.34
CA THR A 393 4.93 3.55 52.62
C THR A 393 5.83 4.77 52.49
N ASP A 394 5.21 5.96 52.44
CA ASP A 394 5.89 7.25 52.32
C ASP A 394 6.86 7.35 51.12
N GLY A 395 6.51 6.76 49.98
CA GLY A 395 7.32 6.76 48.76
C GLY A 395 8.41 5.69 48.73
N ILE A 396 8.39 4.75 49.67
CA ILE A 396 9.28 3.59 49.72
C ILE A 396 8.45 2.33 49.48
N TYR A 397 8.75 1.64 48.38
CA TYR A 397 8.14 0.37 48.03
C TYR A 397 8.78 -0.78 48.81
N SER A 398 7.92 -1.68 49.30
CA SER A 398 8.30 -2.94 49.93
C SER A 398 7.43 -4.08 49.38
N PRO A 399 7.92 -5.33 49.30
CA PRO A 399 7.10 -6.47 48.89
C PRO A 399 5.87 -6.61 49.76
N SER A 400 4.70 -6.81 49.14
CA SER A 400 3.45 -7.11 49.85
C SER A 400 3.55 -8.40 50.64
N ASP A 401 2.79 -8.48 51.73
CA ASP A 401 2.76 -9.70 52.55
C ASP A 401 1.95 -10.83 51.87
N ALA A 402 2.05 -12.03 52.45
CA ALA A 402 1.43 -13.21 51.86
C ALA A 402 -0.11 -13.16 51.84
N ASP A 403 -0.75 -12.44 52.77
CA ASP A 403 -2.21 -12.35 52.82
C ASP A 403 -2.73 -11.33 51.80
N GLU A 404 -2.03 -10.20 51.63
CA GLU A 404 -2.29 -9.23 50.56
C GLU A 404 -2.13 -9.87 49.17
N LEU A 405 -1.03 -10.61 48.95
CA LEU A 405 -0.78 -11.29 47.68
C LEU A 405 -1.84 -12.35 47.36
N ARG A 406 -2.34 -13.08 48.38
CA ARG A 406 -3.46 -14.02 48.21
C ARG A 406 -4.78 -13.33 47.92
N GLY A 407 -4.96 -12.10 48.38
CA GLY A 407 -6.14 -11.29 48.10
C GLY A 407 -6.17 -10.76 46.66
N ASN A 408 -5.00 -10.58 46.05
CA ASN A 408 -4.82 -9.97 44.74
C ASN A 408 -5.26 -10.89 43.58
N ASP A 409 -6.22 -10.43 42.77
CA ASP A 409 -6.80 -11.21 41.67
C ASP A 409 -5.80 -11.48 40.53
N LEU A 410 -4.88 -10.55 40.24
CA LEU A 410 -3.82 -10.78 39.24
C LEU A 410 -2.84 -11.85 39.69
N VAL A 411 -2.51 -11.88 40.97
CA VAL A 411 -1.63 -12.90 41.55
C VAL A 411 -2.29 -14.27 41.52
N LYS A 412 -3.59 -14.37 41.83
CA LYS A 412 -4.35 -15.63 41.70
C LYS A 412 -4.33 -16.16 40.27
N LEU A 413 -4.65 -15.31 39.30
CA LEU A 413 -4.63 -15.67 37.87
C LEU A 413 -3.25 -16.16 37.41
N ALA A 414 -2.18 -15.49 37.87
CA ALA A 414 -0.82 -15.91 37.56
C ALA A 414 -0.49 -17.32 38.11
N PHE A 415 -0.90 -17.62 39.35
CA PHE A 415 -0.69 -18.95 39.94
C PHE A 415 -1.52 -20.03 39.24
N GLU A 416 -2.76 -19.73 38.84
CA GLU A 416 -3.60 -20.64 38.07
C GLU A 416 -2.97 -20.97 36.71
N SER A 417 -2.42 -19.96 36.02
CA SER A 417 -1.69 -20.16 34.76
C SER A 417 -0.47 -21.06 34.92
N ILE A 418 0.35 -20.84 35.96
CA ILE A 418 1.54 -21.66 36.24
C ILE A 418 1.15 -23.10 36.59
N ALA A 419 0.02 -23.30 37.28
CA ALA A 419 -0.47 -24.62 37.62
C ALA A 419 -1.00 -25.38 36.40
N ALA A 420 -1.55 -24.68 35.39
CA ALA A 420 -2.02 -25.28 34.14
C ALA A 420 -0.88 -25.71 33.21
N GLU A 421 0.30 -25.08 33.31
CA GLU A 421 1.50 -25.44 32.53
C GLU A 421 2.31 -26.62 33.12
N ARG A 422 1.97 -27.08 34.33
CA ARG A 422 2.63 -28.19 35.04
C ARG A 422 1.77 -29.45 35.02
#